data_AF-A0A926X405-F1
#
_entry.id   AF-A0A926X405-F1
#
_cell.length_a   1.000
_cell.length_b   1.000
_cell.length_c   1.000
_cell.angle_alpha   90.00
_cell.angle_beta   90.00
_cell.angle_gamma   90.00
#
_symmetry.space_group_name_H-M   'P 1'
#
loop_
_entity.id
_entity.type
_entity.pdbx_description
1 polymer ?
#
loop_
_entity_poly.entity_id
_entity_poly.type
_entity_poly.pdbx_seq_one_letter_code
_entity_poly.pdbx_strand_id
1 'polypeptide(L)'
;MKRTVSQLKTAVMTMTATVSVAIAADCVPVSAAALIEKNLFFGQNISGGGQVSDEQFQVFVDSVVTPQFPAGLTITDANGQFLDSTGTLVQEPSKLVTLFVEDTPETDAAINAIVASYLQQFNQESVLQVTNEDELQVGFGAGENLIDNDPTPELIQVELFFGRNIPGGGEVSESQFEAFVDAIITARFPAGLTIFDGDGQFRDSTNTIIEEQSKIVRLLLEDTVENEEAIDEIINAYIEQFNQESVLVAVNEDVAVGFDVDEDVIDNDPTPELILTDLFFGRNISGGGEVSESQFQAFVDSVITPRFPLGLTIFDTDGQFRDSTGTIIEERSKVVRLLLEDTVENENAIDEIITAYTQQFNQESVLQVVDEDIDVAFDAEPIADVPEPASILGLLTIGVLGVGGILKRRTNS
;
A
#
# COMPACT_ATOMS: atom_id res chain seq x y z
N MET A 1 34.60 101.99 -19.49
CA MET A 1 34.59 101.24 -20.77
C MET A 1 33.98 99.88 -20.51
N LYS A 2 33.10 99.43 -21.43
CA LYS A 2 31.99 98.49 -21.22
C LYS A 2 32.38 97.07 -20.80
N ARG A 3 31.53 96.48 -19.95
CA ARG A 3 31.44 95.07 -19.57
C ARG A 3 31.17 94.18 -20.79
N THR A 4 31.76 92.97 -20.80
CA THR A 4 31.29 91.84 -21.62
C THR A 4 31.21 90.59 -20.74
N VAL A 5 30.07 89.92 -20.85
CA VAL A 5 29.60 88.73 -20.13
C VAL A 5 30.15 87.47 -20.82
N SER A 6 30.47 86.41 -20.06
CA SER A 6 30.54 85.04 -20.58
C SER A 6 29.92 84.08 -19.57
N GLN A 7 29.15 83.13 -20.09
CA GLN A 7 28.07 82.39 -19.43
C GLN A 7 28.56 81.20 -18.58
N LEU A 8 27.92 80.99 -17.43
CA LEU A 8 27.93 79.74 -16.68
C LEU A 8 27.03 78.70 -17.38
N LYS A 9 27.54 77.47 -17.59
CA LYS A 9 26.70 76.28 -17.78
C LYS A 9 26.66 75.51 -16.46
N THR A 10 25.49 75.52 -15.83
CA THR A 10 25.16 74.71 -14.65
C THR A 10 24.70 73.33 -15.12
N ALA A 11 25.37 72.27 -14.68
CA ALA A 11 24.85 70.90 -14.78
C ALA A 11 24.11 70.57 -13.48
N VAL A 12 22.81 70.29 -13.59
CA VAL A 12 21.97 69.83 -12.48
C VAL A 12 21.98 68.30 -12.48
N MET A 13 22.54 67.69 -11.44
CA MET A 13 22.44 66.26 -11.19
C MET A 13 21.28 66.04 -10.22
N THR A 14 20.13 65.64 -10.73
CA THR A 14 18.97 65.23 -9.93
C THR A 14 19.21 63.82 -9.40
N MET A 15 19.39 63.69 -8.09
CA MET A 15 19.37 62.42 -7.38
C MET A 15 17.92 62.15 -6.94
N THR A 16 17.23 61.23 -7.62
CA THR A 16 15.94 60.70 -7.18
C THR A 16 16.20 59.52 -6.24
N ALA A 17 15.91 59.70 -4.94
CA ALA A 17 15.85 58.61 -3.98
C ALA A 17 14.46 57.98 -4.05
N THR A 18 14.39 56.75 -4.56
CA THR A 18 13.19 55.90 -4.46
C THR A 18 13.22 55.17 -3.12
N VAL A 19 12.24 55.45 -2.26
CA VAL A 19 11.95 54.62 -1.09
C VAL A 19 11.07 53.48 -1.57
N SER A 20 11.63 52.28 -1.70
CA SER A 20 10.86 51.06 -1.93
C SER A 20 10.37 50.54 -0.59
N VAL A 21 9.05 50.55 -0.38
CA VAL A 21 8.41 49.81 0.70
C VAL A 21 8.33 48.36 0.23
N ALA A 22 9.18 47.48 0.78
CA ALA A 22 9.05 46.05 0.59
C ALA A 22 7.88 45.58 1.47
N ILE A 23 6.78 45.17 0.84
CA ILE A 23 5.75 44.37 1.52
C ILE A 23 6.32 42.96 1.52
N ALA A 24 6.78 42.50 2.68
CA ALA A 24 7.03 41.09 2.88
C ALA A 24 5.66 40.41 2.83
N ALA A 25 5.34 39.77 1.70
CA ALA A 25 4.34 38.73 1.71
C ALA A 25 5.01 37.58 2.48
N ASP A 26 4.57 37.35 3.72
CA ASP A 26 4.83 36.09 4.39
C ASP A 26 4.15 35.02 3.54
N CYS A 27 4.92 34.42 2.64
CA CYS A 27 4.56 33.15 2.04
C CYS A 27 4.64 32.15 3.20
N VAL A 28 3.49 31.84 3.79
CA VAL A 28 3.39 30.59 4.53
C VAL A 28 3.73 29.51 3.52
N PRO A 29 4.78 28.69 3.72
CA PRO A 29 4.95 27.50 2.89
C PRO A 29 3.66 26.71 3.08
N VAL A 30 2.87 26.58 2.01
CA VAL A 30 1.86 25.53 1.95
C VAL A 30 2.68 24.26 2.12
N SER A 31 2.50 23.58 3.25
CA SER A 31 3.06 22.23 3.43
C SER A 31 2.67 21.45 2.20
N ALA A 32 3.64 20.82 1.52
CA ALA A 32 3.28 19.78 0.57
C ALA A 32 2.37 18.80 1.32
N ALA A 33 1.26 18.39 0.72
CA ALA A 33 0.43 17.36 1.31
C ALA A 33 1.31 16.11 1.50
N ALA A 34 1.16 15.44 2.64
CA ALA A 34 1.85 14.17 2.86
C ALA A 34 1.36 13.16 1.81
N LEU A 35 2.26 12.27 1.39
CA LEU A 35 1.87 11.14 0.55
C LEU A 35 1.26 10.08 1.47
N ILE A 36 0.21 9.42 0.98
CA ILE A 36 -0.45 8.28 1.61
C ILE A 36 -0.38 7.09 0.65
N GLU A 37 -0.48 5.88 1.20
CA GLU A 37 -0.57 4.65 0.41
C GLU A 37 -2.04 4.26 0.25
N LYS A 38 -2.54 4.24 -0.99
CA LYS A 38 -3.88 3.74 -1.33
C LYS A 38 -3.75 2.38 -2.01
N ASN A 39 -4.30 1.36 -1.36
CA ASN A 39 -4.39 0.00 -1.84
C ASN A 39 -5.80 -0.32 -2.32
N LEU A 40 -5.96 -0.58 -3.62
CA LEU A 40 -7.25 -0.89 -4.25
C LEU A 40 -7.27 -2.36 -4.69
N PHE A 41 -8.16 -3.15 -4.10
CA PHE A 41 -8.28 -4.59 -4.37
C PHE A 41 -9.45 -4.86 -5.32
N PHE A 42 -9.12 -5.25 -6.55
CA PHE A 42 -10.06 -5.51 -7.63
C PHE A 42 -10.28 -7.01 -7.80
N GLY A 43 -11.44 -7.51 -7.38
CA GLY A 43 -11.90 -8.86 -7.71
C GLY A 43 -12.12 -9.03 -9.21
N GLN A 44 -11.79 -10.19 -9.77
CA GLN A 44 -11.86 -10.41 -11.22
C GLN A 44 -13.05 -11.26 -11.69
N ASN A 45 -13.78 -11.96 -10.83
CA ASN A 45 -14.93 -12.76 -11.25
C ASN A 45 -16.14 -11.87 -11.55
N ILE A 46 -16.72 -12.03 -12.74
CA ILE A 46 -17.84 -11.21 -13.20
C ILE A 46 -19.16 -11.87 -12.78
N SER A 47 -20.06 -11.09 -12.17
CA SER A 47 -21.39 -11.56 -11.82
C SER A 47 -22.17 -12.04 -13.05
N GLY A 48 -22.75 -13.25 -12.97
CA GLY A 48 -23.41 -13.90 -14.11
C GLY A 48 -22.48 -14.74 -15.01
N GLY A 49 -21.18 -14.76 -14.71
CA GLY A 49 -20.19 -15.65 -15.30
C GLY A 49 -19.14 -14.94 -16.16
N GLY A 50 -17.90 -15.43 -16.08
CA GLY A 50 -16.73 -14.84 -16.71
C GLY A 50 -15.74 -14.31 -15.68
N GLN A 51 -14.57 -13.92 -16.16
CA GLN A 51 -13.52 -13.31 -15.36
C GLN A 51 -12.91 -12.19 -16.19
N VAL A 52 -12.57 -11.06 -15.56
CA VAL A 52 -11.76 -10.01 -16.15
C VAL A 52 -10.38 -10.61 -16.45
N SER A 53 -9.99 -10.69 -17.72
CA SER A 53 -8.65 -11.17 -18.08
C SER A 53 -7.60 -10.11 -17.80
N ASP A 54 -6.33 -10.50 -17.72
CA ASP A 54 -5.22 -9.56 -17.54
C ASP A 54 -5.19 -8.49 -18.63
N GLU A 55 -5.49 -8.85 -19.89
CA GLU A 55 -5.56 -7.86 -20.97
C GLU A 55 -6.73 -6.90 -20.82
N GLN A 56 -7.88 -7.37 -20.29
CA GLN A 56 -9.02 -6.50 -20.02
C GLN A 56 -8.74 -5.57 -18.86
N PHE A 57 -8.06 -6.06 -17.83
CA PHE A 57 -7.65 -5.27 -16.68
C PHE A 57 -6.62 -4.22 -17.09
N GLN A 58 -5.61 -4.58 -17.90
CA GLN A 58 -4.64 -3.61 -18.41
C GLN A 58 -5.32 -2.52 -19.25
N VAL A 59 -6.27 -2.87 -20.13
CA VAL A 59 -7.04 -1.86 -20.87
C VAL A 59 -7.82 -0.93 -19.93
N PHE A 60 -8.35 -1.46 -18.81
CA PHE A 60 -8.99 -0.64 -17.79
C PHE A 60 -7.99 0.31 -17.12
N VAL A 61 -6.81 -0.18 -16.73
CA VAL A 61 -5.72 0.62 -16.17
C VAL A 61 -5.34 1.75 -17.13
N ASP A 62 -4.99 1.44 -18.37
CA ASP A 62 -4.56 2.41 -19.38
C ASP A 62 -5.59 3.51 -19.66
N SER A 63 -6.88 3.15 -19.63
CA SER A 63 -7.97 4.04 -20.06
C SER A 63 -8.68 4.76 -18.93
N VAL A 64 -8.60 4.26 -17.69
CA VAL A 64 -9.34 4.79 -16.54
C VAL A 64 -8.40 5.20 -15.40
N VAL A 65 -7.45 4.34 -15.02
CA VAL A 65 -6.57 4.57 -13.86
C VAL A 65 -5.42 5.51 -14.22
N THR A 66 -4.63 5.15 -15.24
CA THR A 66 -3.46 5.91 -15.68
C THR A 66 -3.72 7.39 -15.98
N PRO A 67 -4.84 7.77 -16.62
CA PRO A 67 -5.10 9.19 -16.89
C PRO A 67 -5.30 10.03 -15.62
N GLN A 68 -5.74 9.41 -14.52
CA GLN A 68 -5.94 10.06 -13.22
C GLN A 68 -4.67 10.01 -12.37
N PHE A 69 -3.91 8.91 -12.44
CA PHE A 69 -2.67 8.70 -11.70
C PHE A 69 -1.48 8.50 -12.65
N PRO A 70 -1.09 9.52 -13.43
CA PRO A 70 0.02 9.39 -14.36
C PRO A 70 1.38 9.44 -13.66
N ALA A 71 1.44 9.68 -12.34
CA ALA A 71 2.70 9.69 -11.61
C ALA A 71 3.28 8.27 -11.51
N GLY A 72 2.43 7.32 -11.13
CA GLY A 72 2.72 5.91 -11.16
C GLY A 72 1.73 5.09 -10.33
N LEU A 73 1.85 3.77 -10.46
CA LEU A 73 1.11 2.75 -9.72
C LEU A 73 1.91 1.44 -9.78
N THR A 74 1.65 0.53 -8.85
CA THR A 74 2.13 -0.85 -8.89
C THR A 74 0.95 -1.80 -8.84
N ILE A 75 0.95 -2.84 -9.67
CA ILE A 75 -0.08 -3.88 -9.69
C ILE A 75 0.55 -5.19 -9.18
N THR A 76 -0.09 -5.83 -8.21
CA THR A 76 0.31 -7.14 -7.70
C THR A 76 -0.83 -8.15 -7.84
N ASP A 77 -0.50 -9.37 -8.24
CA ASP A 77 -1.44 -10.47 -8.32
C ASP A 77 -1.75 -11.05 -6.94
N ALA A 78 -3.03 -11.33 -6.69
CA ALA A 78 -3.50 -11.93 -5.46
C ALA A 78 -4.68 -12.88 -5.69
N ASN A 79 -5.05 -13.62 -4.65
CA ASN A 79 -6.29 -14.37 -4.61
C ASN A 79 -7.13 -13.88 -3.44
N GLY A 80 -8.26 -13.26 -3.73
CA GLY A 80 -9.22 -12.81 -2.73
C GLY A 80 -10.18 -13.93 -2.33
N GLN A 81 -10.61 -13.89 -1.08
CA GLN A 81 -11.72 -14.68 -0.58
C GLN A 81 -12.57 -13.80 0.32
N PHE A 82 -13.89 -13.80 0.16
CA PHE A 82 -14.81 -13.00 0.99
C PHE A 82 -16.23 -13.57 0.95
N LEU A 83 -17.08 -13.12 1.88
CA LEU A 83 -18.52 -13.35 1.78
C LEU A 83 -19.16 -12.30 0.90
N ASP A 84 -19.84 -12.74 -0.16
CA ASP A 84 -20.67 -11.85 -0.97
C ASP A 84 -21.89 -11.34 -0.19
N SER A 85 -22.64 -10.40 -0.77
CA SER A 85 -23.88 -9.86 -0.22
C SER A 85 -24.96 -10.90 0.09
N THR A 86 -24.84 -12.13 -0.41
CA THR A 86 -25.74 -13.26 -0.13
C THR A 86 -25.28 -14.12 1.04
N GLY A 87 -24.08 -13.87 1.58
CA GLY A 87 -23.42 -14.68 2.60
C GLY A 87 -22.78 -15.94 2.03
N THR A 88 -22.50 -15.97 0.73
CA THR A 88 -21.80 -17.09 0.08
C THR A 88 -20.31 -16.77 0.03
N LEU A 89 -19.47 -17.73 0.44
CA LEU A 89 -18.02 -17.61 0.31
C LEU A 89 -17.64 -17.67 -1.18
N VAL A 90 -16.99 -16.61 -1.66
CA VAL A 90 -16.41 -16.51 -2.99
C VAL A 90 -14.89 -16.54 -2.85
N GLN A 91 -14.24 -17.27 -3.74
CA GLN A 91 -12.79 -17.24 -3.94
C GLN A 91 -12.54 -16.80 -5.37
N GLU A 92 -11.65 -15.83 -5.56
CA GLU A 92 -11.38 -15.28 -6.88
C GLU A 92 -9.95 -14.77 -7.04
N PRO A 93 -9.41 -14.81 -8.27
CA PRO A 93 -8.25 -14.00 -8.62
C PRO A 93 -8.56 -12.51 -8.44
N SER A 94 -7.60 -11.77 -7.90
CA SER A 94 -7.70 -10.35 -7.62
C SER A 94 -6.44 -9.62 -8.08
N LYS A 95 -6.58 -8.33 -8.37
CA LYS A 95 -5.46 -7.41 -8.60
C LYS A 95 -5.42 -6.40 -7.47
N LEU A 96 -4.27 -6.25 -6.82
CA LEU A 96 -3.99 -5.12 -5.94
C LEU A 96 -3.35 -4.01 -6.77
N VAL A 97 -3.92 -2.81 -6.74
CA VAL A 97 -3.27 -1.60 -7.26
C VAL A 97 -2.84 -0.74 -6.09
N THR A 98 -1.53 -0.53 -5.95
CA THR A 98 -0.92 0.34 -4.93
C THR A 98 -0.57 1.68 -5.54
N LEU A 99 -0.96 2.76 -4.86
CA LEU A 99 -0.75 4.14 -5.26
C LEU A 99 -0.13 4.93 -4.10
N PHE A 100 0.91 5.71 -4.38
CA PHE A 100 1.43 6.73 -3.47
C PHE A 100 0.98 8.10 -3.95
N VAL A 101 0.05 8.73 -3.24
CA VAL A 101 -0.69 9.92 -3.69
C VAL A 101 -0.82 10.94 -2.58
N GLU A 102 -1.01 12.21 -2.93
CA GLU A 102 -1.31 13.24 -1.93
C GLU A 102 -2.70 13.00 -1.35
N ASP A 103 -2.83 13.08 -0.02
CA ASP A 103 -4.12 13.05 0.65
C ASP A 103 -4.92 14.33 0.34
N THR A 104 -5.83 14.22 -0.62
CA THR A 104 -6.66 15.34 -1.05
C THR A 104 -8.05 14.88 -1.46
N PRO A 105 -9.07 15.73 -1.30
CA PRO A 105 -10.41 15.44 -1.82
C PRO A 105 -10.43 15.21 -3.35
N GLU A 106 -9.49 15.80 -4.09
CA GLU A 106 -9.31 15.53 -5.52
C GLU A 106 -8.84 14.10 -5.79
N THR A 107 -7.90 13.58 -4.99
CA THR A 107 -7.45 12.18 -5.02
C THR A 107 -8.62 11.25 -4.72
N ASP A 108 -9.37 11.49 -3.64
CA ASP A 108 -10.54 10.66 -3.29
C ASP A 108 -11.59 10.66 -4.39
N ALA A 109 -11.88 11.82 -4.99
CA ALA A 109 -12.82 11.90 -6.10
C ALA A 109 -12.35 11.10 -7.32
N ALA A 110 -11.03 11.07 -7.59
CA ALA A 110 -10.45 10.28 -8.67
C ALA A 110 -10.53 8.78 -8.39
N ILE A 111 -10.20 8.33 -7.17
CA ILE A 111 -10.32 6.93 -6.75
C ILE A 111 -11.77 6.46 -6.82
N ASN A 112 -12.71 7.23 -6.26
CA ASN A 112 -14.14 6.93 -6.32
C ASN A 112 -14.65 6.80 -7.76
N ALA A 113 -14.15 7.63 -8.69
CA ALA A 113 -14.49 7.54 -10.10
C ALA A 113 -13.93 6.26 -10.77
N ILE A 114 -12.71 5.84 -10.41
CA ILE A 114 -12.12 4.58 -10.86
C ILE A 114 -12.93 3.39 -10.35
N VAL A 115 -13.24 3.36 -9.06
CA VAL A 115 -14.06 2.32 -8.43
C VAL A 115 -15.42 2.23 -9.12
N ALA A 116 -16.14 3.35 -9.24
CA ALA A 116 -17.44 3.38 -9.92
C ALA A 116 -17.36 2.89 -11.37
N SER A 117 -16.29 3.21 -12.09
CA SER A 117 -16.06 2.75 -13.46
C SER A 117 -15.84 1.24 -13.52
N TYR A 118 -15.05 0.67 -12.59
CA TYR A 118 -14.80 -0.76 -12.52
C TYR A 118 -16.09 -1.55 -12.21
N LEU A 119 -16.82 -1.11 -11.17
CA LEU A 119 -18.11 -1.69 -10.77
C LEU A 119 -19.10 -1.70 -11.95
N GLN A 120 -19.21 -0.57 -12.67
CA GLN A 120 -20.09 -0.46 -13.82
C GLN A 120 -19.64 -1.31 -15.02
N GLN A 121 -18.35 -1.31 -15.34
CA GLN A 121 -17.82 -1.96 -16.54
C GLN A 121 -17.83 -3.49 -16.42
N PHE A 122 -17.53 -4.00 -15.23
CA PHE A 122 -17.35 -5.44 -14.99
C PHE A 122 -18.43 -6.05 -14.09
N ASN A 123 -19.47 -5.30 -13.71
CA ASN A 123 -20.56 -5.74 -12.84
C ASN A 123 -20.05 -6.36 -11.52
N GLN A 124 -19.11 -5.68 -10.89
CA GLN A 124 -18.52 -6.07 -9.62
C GLN A 124 -19.38 -5.61 -8.46
N GLU A 125 -19.27 -6.30 -7.32
CA GLU A 125 -20.01 -5.95 -6.10
C GLU A 125 -19.34 -4.78 -5.37
N SER A 126 -18.02 -4.86 -5.21
CA SER A 126 -17.23 -3.92 -4.42
C SER A 126 -15.79 -3.83 -4.92
N VAL A 127 -15.07 -2.81 -4.46
CA VAL A 127 -13.60 -2.71 -4.54
C VAL A 127 -13.14 -2.29 -3.15
N LEU A 128 -12.40 -3.17 -2.47
CA LEU A 128 -11.83 -2.81 -1.17
C LEU A 128 -10.74 -1.76 -1.37
N GLN A 129 -10.80 -0.73 -0.55
CA GLN A 129 -9.84 0.36 -0.47
C GLN A 129 -9.28 0.33 0.95
N VAL A 130 -7.96 0.27 1.06
CA VAL A 130 -7.23 0.45 2.31
C VAL A 130 -6.29 1.61 2.14
N THR A 131 -6.28 2.51 3.11
CA THR A 131 -5.43 3.69 3.16
C THR A 131 -4.52 3.57 4.34
N ASN A 132 -3.23 3.77 4.14
CA ASN A 132 -2.30 4.04 5.22
C ASN A 132 -1.92 5.53 5.11
N GLU A 133 -2.24 6.28 6.17
CA GLU A 133 -2.06 7.74 6.24
C GLU A 133 -0.89 8.16 7.13
N ASP A 134 -0.53 7.33 8.11
CA ASP A 134 0.35 7.69 9.21
C ASP A 134 1.77 7.17 9.03
N GLU A 135 2.73 8.04 9.35
CA GLU A 135 4.18 7.83 9.33
C GLU A 135 4.78 7.27 8.02
N LEU A 136 4.00 7.26 6.94
CA LEU A 136 4.46 6.87 5.62
C LEU A 136 5.39 7.92 5.01
N GLN A 137 6.63 7.51 4.72
CA GLN A 137 7.59 8.28 3.93
C GLN A 137 7.86 7.59 2.59
N VAL A 138 7.80 8.35 1.50
CA VAL A 138 8.01 7.83 0.14
C VAL A 138 9.11 8.63 -0.55
N GLY A 139 10.11 7.92 -1.08
CA GLY A 139 11.20 8.49 -1.86
C GLY A 139 11.42 7.76 -3.18
N PHE A 140 12.17 8.39 -4.09
CA PHE A 140 12.39 7.87 -5.46
C PHE A 140 13.87 7.69 -5.78
N GLY A 141 14.71 7.52 -4.77
CA GLY A 141 16.14 7.28 -4.92
C GLY A 141 16.87 7.24 -3.57
N ALA A 142 18.20 7.18 -3.64
CA ALA A 142 19.06 7.15 -2.45
C ALA A 142 19.30 8.56 -1.87
N GLY A 143 19.54 8.63 -0.56
CA GLY A 143 19.94 9.82 0.18
C GLY A 143 18.77 10.71 0.58
N GLU A 144 17.54 10.21 0.46
CA GLU A 144 16.36 10.82 1.06
C GLU A 144 16.28 10.38 2.53
N ASN A 145 16.11 11.35 3.44
CA ASN A 145 16.00 11.05 4.86
C ASN A 145 14.56 10.60 5.16
N LEU A 146 14.26 9.34 4.86
CA LEU A 146 12.94 8.75 5.01
C LEU A 146 12.74 8.11 6.37
N ILE A 147 13.83 7.80 7.07
CA ILE A 147 13.79 7.18 8.40
C ILE A 147 14.09 8.26 9.45
N ASP A 148 13.29 8.32 10.51
CA ASP A 148 13.44 9.36 11.53
C ASP A 148 14.69 9.15 12.42
N ASN A 149 15.11 7.89 12.55
CA ASN A 149 16.28 7.39 13.27
C ASN A 149 16.22 7.65 14.77
N ASP A 150 15.21 7.08 15.42
CA ASP A 150 14.88 7.40 16.78
C ASP A 150 15.92 6.87 17.80
N PRO A 151 16.11 7.52 18.98
CA PRO A 151 17.15 7.10 19.92
C PRO A 151 16.97 5.69 20.50
N THR A 152 15.74 5.16 20.43
CA THR A 152 15.42 3.79 20.84
C THR A 152 14.89 3.10 19.59
N PRO A 153 15.72 2.29 18.93
CA PRO A 153 15.30 1.74 17.65
C PRO A 153 14.09 0.81 17.79
N GLU A 154 13.20 0.88 16.81
CA GLU A 154 12.02 0.05 16.66
C GLU A 154 11.94 -0.55 15.25
N LEU A 155 11.14 -1.61 15.12
CA LEU A 155 11.01 -2.31 13.84
C LEU A 155 10.04 -1.56 12.94
N ILE A 156 10.50 -1.25 11.73
CA ILE A 156 9.73 -0.57 10.71
C ILE A 156 9.62 -1.44 9.46
N GLN A 157 8.64 -1.15 8.60
CA GLN A 157 8.48 -1.80 7.30
C GLN A 157 9.04 -0.91 6.19
N VAL A 158 9.98 -1.46 5.41
CA VAL A 158 10.53 -0.78 4.22
C VAL A 158 10.25 -1.62 2.98
N GLU A 159 9.66 -1.00 1.96
CA GLU A 159 9.43 -1.59 0.65
C GLU A 159 10.25 -0.90 -0.44
N LEU A 160 11.02 -1.69 -1.17
CA LEU A 160 11.84 -1.26 -2.30
C LEU A 160 11.26 -1.79 -3.61
N PHE A 161 10.87 -0.90 -4.51
CA PHE A 161 10.24 -1.24 -5.78
C PHE A 161 11.26 -1.14 -6.91
N PHE A 162 11.69 -2.29 -7.41
CA PHE A 162 12.70 -2.43 -8.45
C PHE A 162 12.06 -2.65 -9.81
N GLY A 163 12.03 -1.59 -10.61
CA GLY A 163 11.74 -1.67 -12.03
C GLY A 163 12.80 -2.48 -12.79
N ARG A 164 12.38 -3.41 -13.65
CA ARG A 164 13.30 -4.36 -14.30
C ARG A 164 13.62 -4.03 -15.74
N ASN A 165 12.93 -3.11 -16.40
CA ASN A 165 13.31 -2.73 -17.76
C ASN A 165 14.66 -2.01 -17.73
N ILE A 166 15.59 -2.41 -18.59
CA ILE A 166 16.92 -1.77 -18.67
C ILE A 166 16.86 -0.67 -19.74
N PRO A 167 17.20 0.60 -19.40
CA PRO A 167 17.22 1.67 -20.39
C PRO A 167 18.16 1.37 -21.57
N GLY A 168 17.65 1.55 -22.79
CA GLY A 168 18.37 1.18 -24.02
C GLY A 168 18.11 -0.27 -24.49
N GLY A 169 17.35 -1.06 -23.73
CA GLY A 169 16.78 -2.34 -24.13
C GLY A 169 17.25 -3.51 -23.28
N GLY A 170 16.33 -4.46 -23.06
CA GLY A 170 16.52 -5.62 -22.19
C GLY A 170 15.75 -5.46 -20.88
N GLU A 171 15.87 -6.49 -20.05
CA GLU A 171 15.24 -6.57 -18.75
C GLU A 171 16.22 -7.26 -17.80
N VAL A 172 16.25 -6.85 -16.54
CA VAL A 172 16.91 -7.61 -15.48
C VAL A 172 16.18 -8.94 -15.35
N SER A 173 16.81 -10.04 -15.75
CA SER A 173 16.19 -11.36 -15.68
C SER A 173 16.04 -11.85 -14.24
N GLU A 174 15.17 -12.83 -13.99
CA GLU A 174 15.03 -13.49 -12.67
C GLU A 174 16.39 -13.84 -12.04
N SER A 175 17.26 -14.56 -12.78
CA SER A 175 18.57 -14.96 -12.25
C SER A 175 19.54 -13.80 -12.01
N GLN A 176 19.35 -12.66 -12.68
CA GLN A 176 20.17 -11.47 -12.43
C GLN A 176 19.67 -10.73 -11.19
N PHE A 177 18.36 -10.70 -10.98
CA PHE A 177 17.75 -10.14 -9.79
C PHE A 177 18.05 -10.99 -8.56
N GLU A 178 17.88 -12.31 -8.64
CA GLU A 178 18.29 -13.28 -7.59
C GLU A 178 19.76 -13.09 -7.22
N ALA A 179 20.67 -13.04 -8.19
CA ALA A 179 22.08 -12.78 -7.92
C ALA A 179 22.35 -11.41 -7.27
N PHE A 180 21.51 -10.40 -7.54
CA PHE A 180 21.58 -9.09 -6.89
C PHE A 180 21.09 -9.17 -5.43
N VAL A 181 19.97 -9.85 -5.19
CA VAL A 181 19.45 -10.12 -3.84
C VAL A 181 20.50 -10.85 -3.00
N ASP A 182 21.10 -11.92 -3.50
CA ASP A 182 22.10 -12.72 -2.78
C ASP A 182 23.35 -11.91 -2.44
N ALA A 183 23.85 -11.14 -3.40
CA ALA A 183 25.14 -10.48 -3.28
C ALA A 183 25.06 -9.12 -2.57
N ILE A 184 23.94 -8.41 -2.71
CA ILE A 184 23.81 -7.01 -2.31
C ILE A 184 22.83 -6.85 -1.16
N ILE A 185 21.60 -7.35 -1.29
CA ILE A 185 20.54 -7.16 -0.28
C ILE A 185 20.80 -8.05 0.93
N THR A 186 20.93 -9.36 0.73
CA THR A 186 21.17 -10.36 1.78
C THR A 186 22.42 -10.06 2.60
N ALA A 187 23.47 -9.50 1.96
CA ALA A 187 24.69 -9.14 2.64
C ALA A 187 24.50 -8.04 3.70
N ARG A 188 23.47 -7.19 3.53
CA ARG A 188 23.12 -6.07 4.41
C ARG A 188 21.97 -6.41 5.34
N PHE A 189 20.97 -7.13 4.84
CA PHE A 189 19.79 -7.58 5.58
C PHE A 189 19.75 -9.11 5.65
N PRO A 190 20.67 -9.74 6.38
CA PRO A 190 20.71 -11.20 6.47
C PRO A 190 19.59 -11.75 7.36
N ALA A 191 18.84 -10.92 8.09
CA ALA A 191 17.75 -11.36 8.96
C ALA A 191 16.60 -11.97 8.15
N GLY A 192 16.21 -11.30 7.07
CA GLY A 192 15.24 -11.79 6.12
C GLY A 192 14.69 -10.69 5.21
N LEU A 193 13.94 -11.12 4.21
CA LEU A 193 13.22 -10.29 3.25
C LEU A 193 12.07 -11.08 2.65
N THR A 194 11.07 -10.37 2.12
CA THR A 194 10.00 -10.96 1.30
C THR A 194 9.98 -10.26 -0.05
N ILE A 195 9.85 -11.03 -1.13
CA ILE A 195 9.81 -10.53 -2.50
C ILE A 195 8.44 -10.81 -3.10
N PHE A 196 7.80 -9.76 -3.61
CA PHE A 196 6.58 -9.82 -4.40
C PHE A 196 6.90 -9.55 -5.88
N ASP A 197 6.20 -10.27 -6.74
CA ASP A 197 6.11 -9.93 -8.16
C ASP A 197 5.07 -8.83 -8.37
N GLY A 198 5.32 -7.92 -9.31
CA GLY A 198 4.33 -6.93 -9.70
C GLY A 198 4.63 -6.29 -11.05
N ASP A 199 3.65 -5.57 -11.57
CA ASP A 199 3.76 -4.74 -12.76
C ASP A 199 3.75 -3.27 -12.32
N GLY A 200 4.90 -2.63 -12.47
CA GLY A 200 5.09 -1.22 -12.16
C GLY A 200 4.73 -0.35 -13.36
N GLN A 201 4.14 0.80 -13.08
CA GLN A 201 3.90 1.82 -14.08
C GLN A 201 4.27 3.17 -13.50
N PHE A 202 5.03 3.98 -14.24
CA PHE A 202 5.44 5.31 -13.77
C PHE A 202 5.68 6.25 -14.95
N ARG A 203 5.72 7.55 -14.65
CA ARG A 203 6.11 8.56 -15.63
C ARG A 203 7.58 8.90 -15.46
N ASP A 204 8.35 8.63 -16.51
CA ASP A 204 9.78 8.91 -16.56
C ASP A 204 10.09 10.42 -16.65
N SER A 205 11.38 10.78 -16.56
CA SER A 205 11.85 12.16 -16.74
C SER A 205 11.54 12.79 -18.11
N THR A 206 11.16 11.99 -19.10
CA THR A 206 10.72 12.46 -20.43
C THR A 206 9.21 12.72 -20.53
N ASN A 207 8.46 12.50 -19.44
CA ASN A 207 7.00 12.49 -19.38
C ASN A 207 6.34 11.38 -20.22
N THR A 208 7.04 10.27 -20.41
CA THR A 208 6.51 9.05 -21.02
C THR A 208 6.05 8.10 -19.93
N ILE A 209 4.87 7.49 -20.12
CA ILE A 209 4.43 6.40 -19.25
C ILE A 209 5.21 5.15 -19.64
N ILE A 210 5.89 4.58 -18.65
CA ILE A 210 6.60 3.31 -18.73
C ILE A 210 5.78 2.30 -17.94
N GLU A 211 5.59 1.13 -18.53
CA GLU A 211 5.04 -0.06 -17.90
C GLU A 211 6.13 -1.12 -17.89
N GLU A 212 6.34 -1.77 -16.75
CA GLU A 212 7.42 -2.72 -16.59
C GLU A 212 7.15 -3.79 -15.54
N GLN A 213 7.75 -4.96 -15.76
CA GLN A 213 7.86 -5.96 -14.71
C GLN A 213 8.71 -5.40 -13.57
N SER A 214 8.26 -5.63 -12.35
CA SER A 214 8.83 -5.08 -11.12
C SER A 214 8.96 -6.15 -10.06
N LYS A 215 9.86 -5.91 -9.10
CA LYS A 215 9.99 -6.70 -7.87
C LYS A 215 9.85 -5.75 -6.69
N ILE A 216 8.99 -6.09 -5.73
CA ILE A 216 8.90 -5.38 -4.46
C ILE A 216 9.65 -6.20 -3.42
N VAL A 217 10.70 -5.64 -2.83
CA VAL A 217 11.40 -6.25 -1.70
C VAL A 217 10.93 -5.56 -0.43
N ARG A 218 10.22 -6.32 0.42
CA ARG A 218 9.81 -5.89 1.75
C ARG A 218 10.83 -6.34 2.79
N LEU A 219 11.26 -5.41 3.63
CA LEU A 219 12.19 -5.59 4.73
C LEU A 219 11.51 -5.18 6.03
N LEU A 220 11.79 -5.93 7.10
CA LEU A 220 11.53 -5.52 8.47
C LEU A 220 12.89 -5.30 9.14
N LEU A 221 13.13 -4.07 9.58
CA LEU A 221 14.45 -3.64 10.07
C LEU A 221 14.28 -2.60 11.17
N GLU A 222 15.31 -2.43 12.00
CA GLU A 222 15.32 -1.33 12.97
C GLU A 222 15.57 0.01 12.25
N ASP A 223 14.86 1.07 12.63
CA ASP A 223 14.99 2.47 12.19
C ASP A 223 16.35 3.12 12.56
N THR A 224 17.45 2.55 12.09
CA THR A 224 18.79 3.02 12.42
C THR A 224 19.48 3.67 11.23
N VAL A 225 20.36 4.63 11.53
CA VAL A 225 21.17 5.30 10.50
C VAL A 225 21.99 4.28 9.71
N GLU A 226 22.43 3.20 10.36
CA GLU A 226 23.16 2.11 9.69
C GLU A 226 22.29 1.38 8.66
N ASN A 227 21.02 1.12 8.97
CA ASN A 227 20.09 0.48 8.05
C ASN A 227 19.62 1.44 6.95
N GLU A 228 19.43 2.73 7.25
CA GLU A 228 19.16 3.76 6.24
C GLU A 228 20.31 3.87 5.22
N GLU A 229 21.56 3.95 5.70
CA GLU A 229 22.75 3.92 4.85
C GLU A 229 22.83 2.61 4.02
N ALA A 230 22.42 1.48 4.60
CA ALA A 230 22.40 0.19 3.89
C ALA A 230 21.35 0.15 2.77
N ILE A 231 20.16 0.74 2.97
CA ILE A 231 19.12 0.91 1.95
C ILE A 231 19.66 1.76 0.80
N ASP A 232 20.28 2.90 1.11
CA ASP A 232 20.90 3.78 0.12
C ASP A 232 21.95 3.06 -0.72
N GLU A 233 22.78 2.22 -0.10
CA GLU A 233 23.76 1.42 -0.82
C GLU A 233 23.12 0.39 -1.76
N ILE A 234 22.00 -0.22 -1.38
CA ILE A 234 21.25 -1.15 -2.24
C ILE A 234 20.69 -0.40 -3.46
N ILE A 235 20.03 0.73 -3.23
CA ILE A 235 19.43 1.55 -4.29
C ILE A 235 20.52 2.00 -5.28
N ASN A 236 21.61 2.57 -4.77
CA ASN A 236 22.74 3.01 -5.60
C ASN A 236 23.35 1.83 -6.38
N ALA A 237 23.51 0.66 -5.76
CA ALA A 237 24.03 -0.52 -6.44
C ALA A 237 23.12 -0.98 -7.58
N TYR A 238 21.80 -0.97 -7.39
CA TYR A 238 20.85 -1.36 -8.44
C TYR A 238 20.88 -0.38 -9.61
N ILE A 239 20.82 0.91 -9.31
CA ILE A 239 20.93 2.01 -10.29
C ILE A 239 22.22 1.89 -11.09
N GLU A 240 23.37 1.70 -10.43
CA GLU A 240 24.67 1.58 -11.10
C GLU A 240 24.79 0.29 -11.92
N GLN A 241 24.33 -0.84 -11.39
CA GLN A 241 24.50 -2.15 -12.01
C GLN A 241 23.62 -2.34 -13.24
N PHE A 242 22.38 -1.85 -13.20
CA PHE A 242 21.38 -2.06 -14.25
C PHE A 242 20.99 -0.77 -14.99
N ASN A 243 21.65 0.34 -14.67
CA ASN A 243 21.43 1.65 -15.29
C ASN A 243 19.98 2.12 -15.15
N GLN A 244 19.39 1.93 -13.97
CA GLN A 244 18.03 2.39 -13.68
C GLN A 244 17.97 3.90 -13.46
N GLU A 245 16.79 4.48 -13.63
CA GLU A 245 16.54 5.90 -13.31
C GLU A 245 16.36 6.11 -11.80
N SER A 246 15.64 5.19 -11.15
CA SER A 246 15.25 5.28 -9.75
C SER A 246 14.90 3.90 -9.18
N VAL A 247 14.81 3.83 -7.85
CA VAL A 247 14.11 2.78 -7.09
C VAL A 247 13.15 3.53 -6.18
N LEU A 248 11.86 3.16 -6.17
CA LEU A 248 10.92 3.74 -5.22
C LEU A 248 11.13 3.06 -3.87
N VAL A 249 11.11 3.86 -2.81
CA VAL A 249 11.20 3.43 -1.42
C VAL A 249 9.95 3.92 -0.71
N ALA A 250 9.25 3.02 -0.03
CA ALA A 250 8.20 3.36 0.92
C ALA A 250 8.62 2.86 2.31
N VAL A 251 8.49 3.71 3.32
CA VAL A 251 8.81 3.43 4.71
C VAL A 251 7.54 3.65 5.51
N ASN A 252 7.06 2.62 6.18
CA ASN A 252 6.02 2.72 7.21
C ASN A 252 6.69 2.42 8.56
N GLU A 253 6.73 3.43 9.43
CA GLU A 253 7.32 3.32 10.76
C GLU A 253 6.32 2.83 11.81
N ASP A 254 5.02 3.00 11.58
CA ASP A 254 3.96 2.60 12.50
C ASP A 254 3.46 1.18 12.21
N VAL A 255 4.32 0.19 12.52
CA VAL A 255 3.97 -1.23 12.41
C VAL A 255 4.39 -2.00 13.66
N ALA A 256 3.54 -2.94 14.08
CA ALA A 256 3.89 -3.92 15.09
C ALA A 256 4.29 -5.25 14.44
N VAL A 257 5.43 -5.81 14.87
CA VAL A 257 6.01 -7.02 14.28
C VAL A 257 6.11 -8.13 15.31
N GLY A 258 5.51 -9.28 14.99
CA GLY A 258 5.53 -10.49 15.81
C GLY A 258 6.17 -11.67 15.07
N PHE A 259 7.10 -12.37 15.71
CA PHE A 259 7.76 -13.56 15.13
C PHE A 259 7.17 -14.88 15.64
N ASP A 260 6.38 -14.85 16.72
CA ASP A 260 5.63 -15.98 17.26
C ASP A 260 4.40 -15.52 18.05
N VAL A 261 3.71 -16.47 18.71
CA VAL A 261 2.47 -16.22 19.47
C VAL A 261 2.69 -15.66 20.88
N ASP A 262 3.93 -15.49 21.31
CA ASP A 262 4.23 -14.96 22.66
C ASP A 262 4.36 -13.42 22.65
N GLU A 263 4.38 -12.80 21.46
CA GLU A 263 4.49 -11.36 21.25
C GLU A 263 3.09 -10.75 21.08
N ASP A 264 2.73 -9.86 22.01
CA ASP A 264 1.49 -9.09 21.98
C ASP A 264 1.69 -7.88 21.07
N VAL A 265 1.17 -7.99 19.84
CA VAL A 265 1.34 -7.03 18.74
C VAL A 265 0.02 -6.41 18.28
N ILE A 266 -1.07 -6.67 18.99
CA ILE A 266 -2.38 -6.07 18.77
C ILE A 266 -2.81 -5.45 20.09
N ASP A 267 -3.02 -4.13 20.13
CA ASP A 267 -3.18 -3.42 21.39
C ASP A 267 -4.50 -3.73 22.14
N ASN A 268 -5.48 -4.25 21.40
CA ASN A 268 -6.80 -4.67 21.84
C ASN A 268 -7.61 -3.54 22.50
N ASP A 269 -7.81 -2.47 21.76
CA ASP A 269 -8.33 -1.23 22.28
C ASP A 269 -9.80 -1.39 22.77
N PRO A 270 -10.24 -0.67 23.83
CA PRO A 270 -11.59 -0.85 24.38
C PRO A 270 -12.72 -0.49 23.40
N THR A 271 -12.40 0.26 22.34
CA THR A 271 -13.29 0.55 21.23
C THR A 271 -12.63 0.01 19.97
N PRO A 272 -12.99 -1.23 19.56
CA PRO A 272 -12.26 -1.86 18.48
C PRO A 272 -12.32 -1.05 17.18
N GLU A 273 -11.19 -0.98 16.50
CA GLU A 273 -10.99 -0.40 15.18
C GLU A 273 -10.48 -1.44 14.18
N LEU A 274 -10.52 -1.09 12.90
CA LEU A 274 -10.11 -2.01 11.84
C LEU A 274 -8.59 -1.91 11.66
N ILE A 275 -7.92 -3.05 11.72
CA ILE A 275 -6.49 -3.17 11.56
C ILE A 275 -6.17 -4.09 10.38
N LEU A 276 -5.00 -3.89 9.78
CA LEU A 276 -4.45 -4.77 8.77
C LEU A 276 -3.48 -5.75 9.43
N THR A 277 -3.60 -7.05 9.12
CA THR A 277 -2.62 -8.04 9.57
C THR A 277 -2.13 -8.88 8.39
N ASP A 278 -0.81 -8.87 8.17
CA ASP A 278 -0.14 -9.75 7.21
C ASP A 278 0.53 -10.92 7.94
N LEU A 279 0.16 -12.14 7.57
CA LEU A 279 0.76 -13.38 8.06
C LEU A 279 1.62 -14.03 6.97
N PHE A 280 2.89 -14.26 7.26
CA PHE A 280 3.89 -14.73 6.31
C PHE A 280 4.21 -16.22 6.55
N PHE A 281 3.79 -17.05 5.61
CA PHE A 281 3.88 -18.51 5.68
C PHE A 281 4.98 -19.04 4.77
N GLY A 282 6.14 -19.35 5.36
CA GLY A 282 7.17 -20.17 4.73
C GLY A 282 6.63 -21.55 4.36
N ARG A 283 7.03 -22.10 3.22
CA ARG A 283 6.48 -23.36 2.69
C ARG A 283 7.47 -24.51 2.69
N ASN A 284 8.76 -24.28 2.87
CA ASN A 284 9.73 -25.36 2.98
C ASN A 284 9.47 -26.16 4.26
N ILE A 285 9.44 -27.49 4.17
CA ILE A 285 9.20 -28.36 5.32
C ILE A 285 10.53 -28.90 5.84
N SER A 286 10.74 -28.81 7.15
CA SER A 286 11.94 -29.36 7.80
C SER A 286 12.09 -30.86 7.51
N GLY A 287 13.29 -31.26 7.06
CA GLY A 287 13.57 -32.63 6.62
C GLY A 287 13.25 -32.93 5.15
N GLY A 288 12.75 -31.95 4.41
CA GLY A 288 12.59 -31.96 2.95
C GLY A 288 11.14 -31.97 2.48
N GLY A 289 10.91 -31.30 1.35
CA GLY A 289 9.58 -31.09 0.78
C GLY A 289 9.11 -29.64 0.97
N GLU A 290 7.94 -29.36 0.42
CA GLU A 290 7.31 -28.04 0.44
C GLU A 290 5.81 -28.23 0.66
N VAL A 291 5.17 -27.33 1.40
CA VAL A 291 3.72 -27.22 1.45
C VAL A 291 3.24 -26.88 0.04
N SER A 292 2.60 -27.83 -0.64
CA SER A 292 2.06 -27.60 -1.99
C SER A 292 0.88 -26.63 -1.98
N GLU A 293 0.56 -26.05 -3.14
CA GLU A 293 -0.63 -25.20 -3.32
C GLU A 293 -1.90 -25.85 -2.76
N SER A 294 -2.11 -27.14 -3.05
CA SER A 294 -3.29 -27.87 -2.58
C SER A 294 -3.32 -28.09 -1.06
N GLN A 295 -2.15 -28.22 -0.42
CA GLN A 295 -2.06 -28.35 1.03
C GLN A 295 -2.27 -27.00 1.71
N PHE A 296 -1.72 -25.93 1.15
CA PHE A 296 -1.93 -24.58 1.64
C PHE A 296 -3.40 -24.17 1.50
N GLN A 297 -4.03 -24.42 0.34
CA GLN A 297 -5.46 -24.16 0.17
C GLN A 297 -6.32 -24.96 1.15
N ALA A 298 -5.98 -26.24 1.39
CA ALA A 298 -6.69 -27.02 2.40
C ALA A 298 -6.51 -26.46 3.82
N PHE A 299 -5.36 -25.87 4.13
CA PHE A 299 -5.12 -25.17 5.40
C PHE A 299 -5.98 -23.89 5.49
N VAL A 300 -6.01 -23.07 4.43
CA VAL A 300 -6.88 -21.90 4.33
C VAL A 300 -8.35 -22.28 4.55
N ASP A 301 -8.84 -23.29 3.84
CA ASP A 301 -10.25 -23.71 3.89
C ASP A 301 -10.66 -24.26 5.27
N SER A 302 -9.74 -24.94 5.97
CA SER A 302 -10.05 -25.66 7.21
C SER A 302 -9.63 -24.94 8.49
N VAL A 303 -8.69 -24.00 8.42
CA VAL A 303 -8.12 -23.32 9.58
C VAL A 303 -8.37 -21.81 9.54
N ILE A 304 -8.01 -21.13 8.44
CA ILE A 304 -8.11 -19.67 8.37
C ILE A 304 -9.56 -19.23 8.12
N THR A 305 -10.20 -19.76 7.08
CA THR A 305 -11.55 -19.37 6.65
C THR A 305 -12.61 -19.49 7.75
N PRO A 306 -12.64 -20.54 8.59
CA PRO A 306 -13.62 -20.62 9.67
C PRO A 306 -13.44 -19.56 10.77
N ARG A 307 -12.25 -18.96 10.88
CA ARG A 307 -11.91 -17.90 11.84
C ARG A 307 -12.11 -16.51 11.26
N PHE A 308 -11.74 -16.33 10.01
CA PHE A 308 -11.90 -15.09 9.25
C PHE A 308 -12.81 -15.31 8.04
N PRO A 309 -14.12 -15.52 8.26
CA PRO A 309 -15.03 -15.80 7.17
C PRO A 309 -15.30 -14.55 6.32
N LEU A 310 -15.16 -13.35 6.87
CA LEU A 310 -15.53 -12.09 6.20
C LEU A 310 -14.65 -11.81 4.99
N GLY A 311 -13.34 -12.04 5.10
CA GLY A 311 -12.45 -11.87 3.97
C GLY A 311 -11.00 -12.16 4.30
N LEU A 312 -10.23 -12.49 3.27
CA LEU A 312 -8.76 -12.55 3.27
C LEU A 312 -8.23 -12.36 1.85
N THR A 313 -6.98 -11.92 1.73
CA THR A 313 -6.26 -11.84 0.46
C THR A 313 -4.97 -12.63 0.57
N ILE A 314 -4.66 -13.46 -0.42
CA ILE A 314 -3.46 -14.30 -0.44
C ILE A 314 -2.54 -13.87 -1.58
N PHE A 315 -1.28 -13.60 -1.24
CA PHE A 315 -0.21 -13.31 -2.19
C PHE A 315 0.74 -14.49 -2.31
N ASP A 316 1.24 -14.71 -3.53
CA ASP A 316 2.36 -15.59 -3.81
C ASP A 316 3.66 -14.80 -3.72
N THR A 317 4.58 -15.23 -2.85
CA THR A 317 5.84 -14.52 -2.60
C THR A 317 7.02 -15.47 -2.57
N ASP A 318 8.23 -14.90 -2.67
CA ASP A 318 9.47 -15.56 -2.29
C ASP A 318 9.95 -14.97 -0.97
N GLY A 319 10.20 -15.82 0.02
CA GLY A 319 10.69 -15.45 1.34
C GLY A 319 12.14 -15.85 1.51
N GLN A 320 12.87 -15.06 2.27
CA GLN A 320 14.20 -15.39 2.72
C GLN A 320 14.32 -15.01 4.18
N PHE A 321 14.90 -15.89 4.99
CA PHE A 321 15.13 -15.61 6.41
C PHE A 321 16.35 -16.36 6.92
N ARG A 322 16.85 -15.91 8.07
CA ARG A 322 17.92 -16.60 8.80
C ARG A 322 17.33 -17.47 9.88
N ASP A 323 17.52 -18.78 9.73
CA ASP A 323 17.06 -19.76 10.72
C ASP A 323 17.83 -19.68 12.05
N SER A 324 17.35 -20.40 13.07
CA SER A 324 18.04 -20.47 14.38
C SER A 324 19.46 -21.06 14.35
N THR A 325 19.88 -21.69 13.26
CA THR A 325 21.26 -22.16 13.06
C THR A 325 22.18 -21.07 12.49
N GLY A 326 21.58 -19.95 12.07
CA GLY A 326 22.24 -18.84 11.41
C GLY A 326 22.43 -19.03 9.91
N THR A 327 21.75 -20.02 9.32
CA THR A 327 21.76 -20.32 7.88
C THR A 327 20.68 -19.51 7.18
N ILE A 328 21.01 -18.95 6.01
CA ILE A 328 20.03 -18.30 5.15
C ILE A 328 19.23 -19.36 4.41
N ILE A 329 17.91 -19.29 4.54
CA ILE A 329 16.94 -20.13 3.86
C ILE A 329 16.18 -19.24 2.88
N GLU A 330 16.10 -19.67 1.63
CA GLU A 330 15.27 -19.09 0.59
C GLU A 330 14.14 -20.07 0.28
N GLU A 331 12.91 -19.57 0.16
CA GLU A 331 11.74 -20.41 0.00
C GLU A 331 10.57 -19.73 -0.70
N ARG A 332 9.73 -20.53 -1.36
CA ARG A 332 8.39 -20.08 -1.74
C ARG A 332 7.60 -19.79 -0.46
N SER A 333 6.87 -18.70 -0.47
CA SER A 333 6.06 -18.24 0.67
C SER A 333 4.65 -17.88 0.22
N LYS A 334 3.76 -17.73 1.20
CA LYS A 334 2.45 -17.09 1.03
C LYS A 334 2.32 -15.97 2.04
N VAL A 335 1.74 -14.85 1.66
CA VAL A 335 1.29 -13.82 2.60
C VAL A 335 -0.23 -13.85 2.62
N VAL A 336 -0.82 -14.03 3.79
CA VAL A 336 -2.27 -13.88 4.00
C VAL A 336 -2.49 -12.56 4.69
N ARG A 337 -3.12 -11.64 3.97
CA ARG A 337 -3.56 -10.34 4.46
C ARG A 337 -4.99 -10.44 4.97
N LEU A 338 -5.20 -10.01 6.20
CA LEU A 338 -6.49 -9.96 6.87
C LEU A 338 -6.82 -8.52 7.22
N LEU A 339 -8.11 -8.19 7.11
CA LEU A 339 -8.69 -6.98 7.66
C LEU A 339 -9.67 -7.40 8.76
N LEU A 340 -9.43 -6.96 9.99
CA LEU A 340 -10.13 -7.44 11.18
C LEU A 340 -10.22 -6.35 12.24
N GLU A 341 -11.13 -6.51 13.20
CA GLU A 341 -11.16 -5.66 14.39
C GLU A 341 -10.07 -6.11 15.38
N ASP A 342 -9.33 -5.20 15.99
CA ASP A 342 -8.33 -5.37 17.06
C ASP A 342 -8.95 -5.90 18.37
N THR A 343 -9.53 -7.09 18.30
CA THR A 343 -10.17 -7.72 19.47
C THR A 343 -9.37 -8.90 19.95
N VAL A 344 -9.42 -9.12 21.27
CA VAL A 344 -8.80 -10.29 21.89
C VAL A 344 -9.33 -11.58 21.24
N GLU A 345 -10.59 -11.61 20.76
CA GLU A 345 -11.12 -12.76 20.04
C GLU A 345 -10.38 -13.03 18.72
N ASN A 346 -10.10 -11.98 17.93
CA ASN A 346 -9.40 -12.10 16.66
C ASN A 346 -7.90 -12.35 16.85
N GLU A 347 -7.26 -11.72 17.84
CA GLU A 347 -5.87 -12.01 18.23
C GLU A 347 -5.72 -13.50 18.58
N ASN A 348 -6.57 -14.03 19.47
CA ASN A 348 -6.56 -15.47 19.79
C ASN A 348 -6.80 -16.34 18.53
N ALA A 349 -7.60 -15.87 17.56
CA ALA A 349 -7.83 -16.59 16.32
C ALA A 349 -6.58 -16.61 15.42
N ILE A 350 -5.79 -15.52 15.39
CA ILE A 350 -4.49 -15.46 14.72
C ILE A 350 -3.50 -16.43 15.39
N ASP A 351 -3.41 -16.41 16.73
CA ASP A 351 -2.54 -17.34 17.47
C ASP A 351 -2.85 -18.80 17.17
N GLU A 352 -4.14 -19.14 17.07
CA GLU A 352 -4.58 -20.48 16.70
C GLU A 352 -4.18 -20.85 15.26
N ILE A 353 -4.17 -19.90 14.33
CA ILE A 353 -3.69 -20.11 12.94
C ILE A 353 -2.18 -20.35 12.94
N ILE A 354 -1.40 -19.47 13.59
CA ILE A 354 0.05 -19.57 13.68
C ILE A 354 0.44 -20.91 14.33
N THR A 355 -0.18 -21.24 15.45
CA THR A 355 0.01 -22.51 16.16
C THR A 355 -0.36 -23.71 15.29
N ALA A 356 -1.47 -23.66 14.56
CA ALA A 356 -1.88 -24.75 13.69
C ALA A 356 -0.90 -24.96 12.53
N TYR A 357 -0.43 -23.89 11.88
CA TYR A 357 0.50 -23.99 10.74
C TYR A 357 1.85 -24.56 11.18
N THR A 358 2.42 -24.00 12.25
CA THR A 358 3.71 -24.45 12.82
C THR A 358 3.67 -25.91 13.22
N GLN A 359 2.60 -26.37 13.88
CA GLN A 359 2.44 -27.77 14.27
C GLN A 359 2.16 -28.70 13.09
N GLN A 360 1.32 -28.29 12.14
CA GLN A 360 0.90 -29.15 11.03
C GLN A 360 2.04 -29.39 10.03
N PHE A 361 2.86 -28.37 9.76
CA PHE A 361 3.90 -28.41 8.75
C PHE A 361 5.33 -28.38 9.31
N ASN A 362 5.49 -28.40 10.64
CA ASN A 362 6.78 -28.32 11.34
C ASN A 362 7.59 -27.07 10.95
N GLN A 363 6.93 -25.91 10.94
CA GLN A 363 7.60 -24.62 10.74
C GLN A 363 8.22 -24.10 12.02
N GLU A 364 9.24 -23.25 11.88
CA GLU A 364 9.88 -22.55 13.00
C GLU A 364 8.99 -21.43 13.53
N SER A 365 8.41 -20.65 12.62
CA SER A 365 7.54 -19.51 12.95
C SER A 365 6.57 -19.18 11.80
N VAL A 366 5.64 -18.27 12.07
CA VAL A 366 4.91 -17.49 11.08
C VAL A 366 5.11 -16.04 11.51
N LEU A 367 5.67 -15.22 10.64
CA LEU A 367 5.83 -13.80 10.90
C LEU A 367 4.46 -13.11 10.78
N GLN A 368 4.17 -12.20 11.69
CA GLN A 368 3.00 -11.35 11.73
C GLN A 368 3.45 -9.90 11.68
N VAL A 369 2.83 -9.11 10.80
CA VAL A 369 2.96 -7.66 10.75
C VAL A 369 1.57 -7.07 10.88
N VAL A 370 1.40 -6.16 11.84
CA VAL A 370 0.16 -5.46 12.13
C VAL A 370 0.35 -3.98 11.85
N ASP A 371 -0.62 -3.40 11.17
CA ASP A 371 -0.74 -1.97 10.91
C ASP A 371 -2.12 -1.55 11.42
N GLU A 372 -2.13 -0.79 12.52
CA GLU A 372 -3.35 -0.39 13.23
C GLU A 372 -3.91 0.93 12.70
N ASP A 373 -3.08 1.77 12.06
CA ASP A 373 -3.49 3.07 11.53
C ASP A 373 -3.86 3.01 10.05
N ILE A 374 -5.01 2.39 9.80
CA ILE A 374 -5.56 2.24 8.45
C ILE A 374 -7.00 2.72 8.32
N ASP A 375 -7.29 3.29 7.16
CA ASP A 375 -8.64 3.72 6.78
C ASP A 375 -9.22 2.82 5.69
N VAL A 376 -10.43 2.30 5.91
CA VAL A 376 -11.06 1.30 5.05
C VAL A 376 -12.36 1.77 4.42
N ALA A 377 -12.50 1.53 3.11
CA ALA A 377 -13.77 1.65 2.39
C ALA A 377 -14.00 0.44 1.46
N PHE A 378 -15.25 -0.02 1.34
CA PHE A 378 -15.61 -1.15 0.46
C PHE A 378 -16.29 -0.71 -0.84
N ASP A 379 -16.84 0.51 -0.86
CA ASP A 379 -17.59 1.07 -1.99
C ASP A 379 -17.11 2.48 -2.28
N ALA A 380 -17.50 3.02 -3.44
CA ALA A 380 -17.36 4.46 -3.68
C ALA A 380 -18.21 5.23 -2.66
N GLU A 381 -17.59 6.13 -1.90
CA GLU A 381 -18.32 7.14 -1.13
C GLU A 381 -19.34 7.81 -2.06
N PRO A 382 -20.62 7.96 -1.68
CA PRO A 382 -21.60 8.59 -2.54
C PRO A 382 -21.15 10.02 -2.84
N ILE A 383 -20.76 10.27 -4.10
CA ILE A 383 -20.32 11.58 -4.57
C ILE A 383 -21.42 12.59 -4.23
N ALA A 384 -21.14 13.44 -3.25
CA ALA A 384 -22.09 14.39 -2.70
C ALA A 384 -22.40 15.56 -3.65
N ASP A 385 -22.70 15.34 -4.93
CA ASP A 385 -23.43 16.32 -5.78
C ASP A 385 -23.87 15.81 -7.17
N VAL A 386 -24.01 14.50 -7.41
CA VAL A 386 -24.52 14.01 -8.70
C VAL A 386 -26.04 13.81 -8.62
N PRO A 387 -26.88 14.54 -9.40
CA PRO A 387 -28.32 14.34 -9.38
C PRO A 387 -28.67 12.96 -9.94
N GLU A 388 -29.21 12.11 -9.08
CA GLU A 388 -29.70 10.76 -9.39
C GLU A 388 -30.52 10.69 -10.70
N PRO A 389 -30.19 9.78 -11.63
CA PRO A 389 -31.10 9.43 -12.71
C PRO A 389 -32.27 8.61 -12.15
N ALA A 390 -33.41 9.29 -12.02
CA ALA A 390 -34.76 8.80 -11.70
C ALA A 390 -34.91 7.27 -11.54
N SER A 391 -35.10 6.87 -10.27
CA SER A 391 -35.40 5.52 -9.81
C SER A 391 -36.59 4.88 -10.56
N ILE A 392 -36.41 3.64 -11.03
CA ILE A 392 -37.52 2.76 -11.41
C ILE A 392 -37.62 1.63 -10.36
N LEU A 393 -38.60 1.82 -9.48
CA LEU A 393 -39.44 0.87 -8.73
C LEU A 393 -38.99 -0.58 -8.49
N GLY A 394 -39.17 -1.00 -7.23
CA GLY A 394 -39.48 -2.38 -6.86
C GLY A 394 -39.89 -2.58 -5.40
N LEU A 395 -41.12 -2.19 -5.01
CA LEU A 395 -41.74 -2.43 -3.71
C LEU A 395 -41.71 -3.92 -3.28
N LEU A 396 -41.35 -4.18 -2.01
CA LEU A 396 -42.00 -5.20 -1.17
C LEU A 396 -41.63 -5.01 0.31
N THR A 397 -42.50 -4.36 1.09
CA THR A 397 -42.56 -4.52 2.54
C THR A 397 -44.00 -4.77 2.98
N ILE A 398 -44.26 -6.00 3.42
CA ILE A 398 -45.45 -6.38 4.20
C ILE A 398 -45.12 -6.09 5.66
N GLY A 399 -45.82 -5.13 6.24
CA GLY A 399 -45.62 -4.71 7.62
C GLY A 399 -46.20 -5.69 8.65
N VAL A 400 -45.50 -5.79 9.78
CA VAL A 400 -46.08 -6.22 11.07
C VAL A 400 -45.63 -5.20 12.12
N LEU A 401 -46.57 -4.35 12.56
CA LEU A 401 -46.38 -3.36 13.61
C LEU A 401 -46.94 -3.95 14.92
N GLY A 402 -46.04 -4.26 15.86
CA GLY A 402 -46.34 -4.69 17.22
C GLY A 402 -45.96 -3.63 18.24
N VAL A 403 -46.98 -2.91 18.73
CA VAL A 403 -47.22 -2.40 20.09
C VAL A 403 -46.02 -1.97 20.98
N GLY A 404 -46.08 -0.71 21.40
CA GLY A 404 -45.50 -0.19 22.65
C GLY A 404 -44.93 1.22 22.45
N GLY A 405 -45.31 2.29 23.14
CA GLY A 405 -46.00 2.43 24.41
C GLY A 405 -45.27 3.50 25.23
N ILE A 406 -45.92 4.66 25.37
CA ILE A 406 -45.83 5.59 26.51
C ILE A 406 -44.58 6.50 26.57
N LEU A 407 -44.79 7.82 26.41
CA LEU A 407 -44.45 8.77 27.46
C LEU A 407 -45.28 10.08 27.39
N LYS A 408 -46.18 10.17 28.39
CA LYS A 408 -46.71 11.38 29.06
C LYS A 408 -45.56 12.38 29.33
N ARG A 409 -45.67 13.71 29.42
CA ARG A 409 -46.75 14.66 29.77
C ARG A 409 -46.09 16.05 29.75
N ARG A 410 -46.77 17.11 29.31
CA ARG A 410 -46.77 18.41 30.03
C ARG A 410 -47.93 19.28 29.56
N THR A 411 -48.79 19.56 30.52
CA THR A 411 -49.92 20.50 30.53
C THR A 411 -49.41 21.89 30.86
N ASN A 412 -49.86 22.93 30.16
CA ASN A 412 -50.71 24.06 30.63
C ASN A 412 -50.34 25.24 29.70
N SER A 413 -51.21 26.11 29.22
CA SER A 413 -52.62 26.41 29.48
C SER A 413 -53.23 27.03 28.23
#